data_AF-A0A3C1PXF8-F1
#
_entry.id   AF-A0A3C1PXF8-F1
#
_cell.length_a   1.000
_cell.length_b   1.000
_cell.length_c   1.000
_cell.angle_alpha   90.00
_cell.angle_beta   90.00
_cell.angle_gamma   90.00
#
_symmetry.space_group_name_H-M   'P 1'
#
loop_
_entity.id
_entity.type
_entity.pdbx_description
1 polymer ?
#
loop_
_entity_poly.entity_id
_entity_poly.type
_entity_poly.pdbx_seq_one_letter_code
_entity_poly.pdbx_strand_id
1 'polypeptide(L)'
;NGSADLTPLDKNKHQKWLEYIEKNTPADQGILCLPVAPGPRVWQYLRTAEFMYLGTFHKTPIFNGYSSHFPEHYRYLRSEILAGFPTQSILHQCYTGKVKHIAVKAKKGSPDRSGEFGRYWLKRVCVDELVEVYQLGRVE
;
A
#
# COMPACT_ATOMS: atom_id res chain seq x y z
N ASN A 1 -27.63 2.72 -2.42
CA ASN A 1 -27.29 4.13 -2.72
C ASN A 1 -26.14 4.58 -1.86
N GLY A 2 -24.91 4.44 -2.35
CA GLY A 2 -23.72 5.00 -1.70
C GLY A 2 -23.16 6.02 -2.67
N SER A 3 -23.39 7.30 -2.40
CA SER A 3 -22.72 8.38 -3.13
C SER A 3 -21.22 8.21 -2.88
N ALA A 4 -20.48 7.79 -3.90
CA ALA A 4 -19.04 7.93 -3.87
C ALA A 4 -18.75 9.42 -3.70
N ASP A 5 -17.96 9.77 -2.69
CA ASP A 5 -17.42 11.12 -2.58
C ASP A 5 -16.51 11.33 -3.79
N LEU A 6 -17.04 12.02 -4.80
CA LEU A 6 -16.38 12.30 -6.08
C LEU A 6 -15.44 13.51 -5.99
N THR A 7 -15.11 13.98 -4.77
CA THR A 7 -14.15 15.05 -4.60
C THR A 7 -12.83 14.66 -5.29
N PRO A 8 -12.36 15.46 -6.26
CA PRO A 8 -11.13 15.16 -6.97
C PRO A 8 -9.96 14.96 -6.00
N LEU A 9 -9.14 13.94 -6.27
CA LEU A 9 -7.97 13.66 -5.45
C LEU A 9 -6.94 14.80 -5.61
N ASP A 10 -6.72 15.55 -4.53
CA ASP A 10 -5.72 16.61 -4.50
C ASP A 10 -4.32 16.00 -4.28
N LYS A 11 -3.57 15.84 -5.38
CA LYS A 11 -2.18 15.34 -5.38
C LYS A 11 -1.27 16.12 -4.41
N ASN A 12 -1.52 17.40 -4.16
CA ASN A 12 -0.64 18.20 -3.29
C ASN A 12 -0.67 17.71 -1.83
N LYS A 13 -1.81 17.13 -1.38
CA LYS A 13 -1.94 16.46 -0.07
C LYS A 13 -1.21 15.11 0.02
N HIS A 14 -0.58 14.70 -1.07
CA HIS A 14 0.15 13.44 -1.22
C HIS A 14 1.61 13.66 -1.61
N GLN A 15 2.05 14.91 -1.81
CA GLN A 15 3.37 15.19 -2.36
C GLN A 15 4.50 14.60 -1.50
N LYS A 16 4.35 14.66 -0.17
CA LYS A 16 5.42 14.25 0.74
C LYS A 16 5.69 12.74 0.66
N TRP A 17 4.65 11.91 0.68
CA TRP A 17 4.87 10.46 0.60
C TRP A 17 5.26 10.03 -0.82
N LEU A 18 4.75 10.69 -1.86
CA LEU A 18 5.13 10.42 -3.25
C LEU A 18 6.64 10.65 -3.48
N GLU A 19 7.15 11.80 -3.05
CA GLU A 19 8.58 12.11 -3.15
C GLU A 19 9.43 11.20 -2.26
N TYR A 20 8.91 10.82 -1.09
CA TYR A 20 9.61 9.88 -0.21
C TYR A 20 9.78 8.52 -0.90
N ILE A 21 8.72 7.98 -1.50
CA ILE A 21 8.75 6.69 -2.19
C ILE A 21 9.70 6.72 -3.38
N GLU A 22 9.65 7.77 -4.21
CA GLU A 22 10.54 7.94 -5.37
C GLU A 22 12.02 7.94 -4.95
N LYS A 23 12.35 8.63 -3.84
CA LYS A 23 13.74 8.76 -3.37
C LYS A 23 14.26 7.54 -2.60
N ASN A 24 13.38 6.79 -1.92
CA ASN A 24 13.81 5.77 -0.95
C ASN A 24 13.53 4.33 -1.41
N THR A 25 12.85 4.13 -2.55
CA THR A 25 12.60 2.78 -3.08
C THR A 25 13.58 2.45 -4.21
N PRO A 26 14.46 1.44 -4.05
CA PRO A 26 15.34 0.97 -5.12
C PRO A 26 14.56 0.56 -6.37
N ALA A 27 15.19 0.71 -7.54
CA ALA A 27 14.54 0.44 -8.84
C ALA A 27 14.06 -1.00 -9.02
N ASP A 28 14.65 -1.98 -8.31
CA ASP A 28 14.25 -3.38 -8.35
C ASP A 28 13.22 -3.76 -7.27
N GLN A 29 12.74 -2.79 -6.50
CA GLN A 29 11.78 -2.98 -5.42
C GLN A 29 10.48 -2.19 -5.67
N GLY A 30 9.40 -2.67 -5.06
CA GLY A 30 8.06 -2.11 -5.24
C GLY A 30 7.43 -1.62 -3.94
N ILE A 31 6.20 -1.14 -4.06
CA ILE A 31 5.34 -0.78 -2.94
C ILE A 31 4.06 -1.60 -2.91
N LEU A 32 3.52 -1.84 -1.72
CA LEU A 32 2.15 -2.33 -1.53
C LEU A 32 1.26 -1.16 -1.07
N CYS A 33 0.11 -0.97 -1.71
CA CYS A 33 -0.82 0.11 -1.36
C CYS A 33 -2.09 -0.46 -0.68
N LEU A 34 -2.38 -0.04 0.55
CA LEU A 34 -3.54 -0.49 1.33
C LEU A 34 -4.56 0.63 1.53
N PRO A 35 -5.88 0.35 1.42
CA PRO A 35 -6.48 -0.99 1.35
C PRO A 35 -6.55 -1.60 -0.07
N VAL A 36 -6.60 -2.94 -0.12
CA VAL A 36 -6.99 -3.69 -1.34
C VAL A 36 -8.51 -3.65 -1.52
N ALA A 37 -8.99 -3.70 -2.77
CA ALA A 37 -10.42 -3.74 -3.05
C ALA A 37 -11.07 -5.00 -2.43
N PRO A 38 -12.15 -4.90 -1.62
CA PRO A 38 -12.75 -6.05 -0.93
C PRO A 38 -13.59 -6.97 -1.84
N GLY A 39 -13.99 -6.52 -3.02
CA GLY A 39 -14.76 -7.34 -3.96
C GLY A 39 -14.68 -6.82 -5.40
N PRO A 40 -15.47 -7.39 -6.31
CA PRO A 40 -15.38 -7.11 -7.74
C PRO A 40 -16.12 -5.83 -8.18
N ARG A 41 -16.86 -5.16 -7.29
CA ARG A 41 -17.75 -4.06 -7.68
C ARG A 41 -16.96 -2.75 -7.85
N VAL A 42 -17.31 -1.94 -8.84
CA VAL A 42 -16.57 -0.71 -9.20
C VAL A 42 -16.26 0.21 -8.00
N TRP A 43 -17.26 0.46 -7.16
CA TRP A 43 -17.08 1.33 -5.98
C TRP A 43 -16.12 0.76 -4.92
N GLN A 44 -15.89 -0.56 -4.92
CA GLN A 44 -14.91 -1.20 -4.05
C GLN A 44 -13.47 -0.96 -4.53
N TYR A 45 -13.27 -0.58 -5.80
CA TYR A 45 -11.97 -0.25 -6.36
C TYR A 45 -11.58 1.21 -6.25
N LEU A 46 -12.47 2.10 -5.81
CA LEU A 46 -12.21 3.55 -5.79
C LEU A 46 -10.88 3.89 -5.09
N ARG A 47 -10.61 3.27 -3.93
CA ARG A 47 -9.36 3.49 -3.17
C ARG A 47 -8.13 2.88 -3.85
N THR A 48 -8.27 1.72 -4.49
CA THR A 48 -7.19 1.12 -5.29
C THR A 48 -6.88 2.00 -6.50
N ALA A 49 -7.90 2.53 -7.18
CA ALA A 49 -7.74 3.45 -8.31
C ALA A 49 -7.07 4.78 -7.90
N GLU A 50 -7.40 5.33 -6.73
CA GLU A 50 -6.68 6.48 -6.16
C GLU A 50 -5.18 6.21 -6.02
N PHE A 51 -4.80 5.05 -5.47
CA PHE A 51 -3.38 4.67 -5.36
C PHE A 51 -2.72 4.43 -6.71
N MET A 52 -3.43 3.84 -7.69
CA MET A 52 -2.90 3.67 -9.05
C MET A 52 -2.65 5.02 -9.72
N TYR A 53 -3.57 5.98 -9.57
CA TYR A 53 -3.39 7.34 -10.05
C TYR A 53 -2.21 8.03 -9.34
N LEU A 54 -2.13 7.96 -8.02
CA LEU A 54 -0.98 8.49 -7.27
C LEU A 54 0.34 7.80 -7.68
N GLY A 55 0.25 6.54 -8.09
CA GLY A 55 1.32 5.72 -8.64
C GLY A 55 2.06 6.34 -9.82
N THR A 56 1.35 7.11 -10.65
CA THR A 56 1.96 7.75 -11.82
C THR A 56 2.95 8.85 -11.45
N PHE A 57 2.98 9.29 -10.18
CA PHE A 57 3.88 10.36 -9.72
C PHE A 57 5.13 9.86 -9.01
N HIS A 58 5.07 8.76 -8.23
CA HIS A 58 6.23 8.26 -7.49
C HIS A 58 7.12 7.32 -8.30
N LYS A 59 6.69 6.87 -9.49
CA LYS A 59 7.43 6.06 -10.47
C LYS A 59 7.90 4.66 -9.99
N THR A 60 7.64 4.31 -8.74
CA THR A 60 7.88 2.97 -8.20
C THR A 60 6.81 1.95 -8.60
N PRO A 61 7.17 0.68 -8.91
CA PRO A 61 6.21 -0.39 -9.18
C PRO A 61 5.24 -0.62 -8.01
N ILE A 62 3.95 -0.78 -8.31
CA ILE A 62 2.91 -1.10 -7.32
C ILE A 62 2.60 -2.60 -7.39
N PHE A 63 2.90 -3.31 -6.31
CA PHE A 63 2.74 -4.76 -6.18
C PHE A 63 1.29 -5.22 -6.29
N ASN A 64 0.33 -4.36 -5.96
CA ASN A 64 -1.10 -4.62 -6.06
C ASN A 64 -1.85 -3.64 -7.01
N GLY A 65 -1.14 -3.06 -7.98
CA GLY A 65 -1.66 -2.03 -8.90
C GLY A 65 -2.40 -2.58 -10.13
N TYR A 66 -3.23 -3.61 -9.97
CA TYR A 66 -3.90 -4.29 -11.08
C TYR A 66 -5.24 -3.64 -11.45
N SER A 67 -5.47 -3.39 -12.74
CA SER A 67 -6.72 -2.80 -13.26
C SER A 67 -7.83 -3.82 -13.54
N SER A 68 -7.48 -5.04 -13.98
CA SER A 68 -8.44 -6.11 -14.32
C SER A 68 -7.85 -7.52 -14.38
N HIS A 69 -6.53 -7.67 -14.47
CA HIS A 69 -5.84 -8.96 -14.45
C HIS A 69 -5.16 -9.17 -13.11
N PHE A 70 -5.63 -10.15 -12.34
CA PHE A 70 -5.03 -10.54 -11.06
C PHE A 70 -4.28 -11.86 -11.22
N PRO A 71 -2.94 -11.85 -11.16
CA PRO A 71 -2.16 -13.07 -11.05
C PRO A 71 -2.61 -13.91 -9.86
N GLU A 72 -2.48 -15.24 -9.96
CA GLU A 72 -2.93 -16.17 -8.91
C GLU A 72 -2.33 -15.85 -7.55
N HIS A 73 -1.02 -15.57 -7.50
CA HIS A 73 -0.33 -15.18 -6.26
C HIS A 73 -0.97 -13.95 -5.61
N TYR A 74 -1.42 -12.98 -6.40
CA TYR A 74 -2.08 -11.78 -5.86
C TYR A 74 -3.49 -12.08 -5.34
N ARG A 75 -4.23 -13.03 -5.94
CA ARG A 75 -5.56 -13.43 -5.42
C ARG A 75 -5.45 -14.02 -4.03
N TYR A 76 -4.45 -14.87 -3.79
CA TYR A 76 -4.17 -15.44 -2.48
C TYR A 76 -3.79 -14.35 -1.48
N LEU A 77 -2.78 -13.53 -1.81
CA LEU A 77 -2.34 -12.41 -0.97
C LEU A 77 -3.48 -11.45 -0.62
N ARG A 78 -4.31 -11.08 -1.60
CA ARG A 78 -5.48 -10.22 -1.39
C ARG A 78 -6.46 -10.84 -0.40
N SER A 79 -6.71 -12.15 -0.50
CA SER A 79 -7.60 -12.85 0.42
C SER A 79 -7.06 -12.83 1.85
N GLU A 80 -5.76 -13.05 2.03
CA GLU A 80 -5.13 -12.98 3.35
C GLU A 80 -5.17 -11.55 3.92
N ILE A 81 -4.86 -10.52 3.12
CA ILE A 81 -4.94 -9.11 3.54
C ILE A 81 -6.36 -8.77 4.02
N LEU A 82 -7.39 -9.25 3.32
CA LEU A 82 -8.79 -9.01 3.70
C LEU A 82 -9.20 -9.77 4.97
N ALA A 83 -8.57 -10.91 5.27
CA ALA A 83 -8.78 -11.65 6.51
C ALA A 83 -8.07 -11.00 7.70
N GLY A 84 -6.96 -10.30 7.47
CA GLY A 84 -6.27 -9.51 8.48
C GLY A 84 -4.86 -9.11 8.06
N PHE A 85 -4.43 -7.91 8.46
CA PHE A 85 -3.10 -7.40 8.19
C PHE A 85 -2.58 -6.60 9.40
N PRO A 86 -1.28 -6.67 9.72
CA PRO A 86 -0.24 -7.52 9.12
C PRO A 86 -0.18 -8.92 9.75
N THR A 87 0.22 -9.92 8.96
CA THR A 87 0.59 -11.27 9.45
C THR A 87 1.96 -11.66 8.90
N GLN A 88 2.66 -12.59 9.56
CA GLN A 88 3.98 -13.06 9.11
C GLN A 88 3.94 -13.67 7.70
N SER A 89 2.85 -14.37 7.33
CA SER A 89 2.64 -14.93 5.98
C SER A 89 2.58 -13.82 4.92
N ILE A 90 1.79 -12.77 5.17
CA ILE A 90 1.63 -11.65 4.25
C ILE A 90 2.95 -10.89 4.10
N LEU A 91 3.63 -10.62 5.20
CA LEU A 91 4.91 -9.90 5.17
C LEU A 91 6.01 -10.74 4.49
N HIS A 92 5.97 -12.06 4.63
CA HIS A 92 6.84 -12.95 3.86
C HIS A 92 6.64 -12.79 2.36
N GLN A 93 5.41 -12.87 1.88
CA GLN A 93 5.07 -12.70 0.46
C GLN A 93 5.47 -11.32 -0.06
N CYS A 94 5.23 -10.26 0.72
CA CYS A 94 5.65 -8.91 0.37
C CYS A 94 7.18 -8.84 0.23
N TYR A 95 7.92 -9.36 1.21
CA TYR A 95 9.38 -9.33 1.20
C TYR A 95 9.96 -10.12 0.01
N THR A 96 9.47 -11.34 -0.26
CA THR A 96 9.90 -12.16 -1.40
C THR A 96 9.47 -11.55 -2.75
N GLY A 97 8.34 -10.84 -2.77
CA GLY A 97 7.87 -10.04 -3.90
C GLY A 97 8.60 -8.72 -4.08
N LYS A 98 9.71 -8.50 -3.35
CA LYS A 98 10.53 -7.27 -3.38
C LYS A 98 9.76 -6.00 -3.00
N VAL A 99 8.75 -6.09 -2.15
CA VAL A 99 8.10 -4.92 -1.57
C VAL A 99 9.01 -4.30 -0.53
N LYS A 100 9.40 -3.04 -0.74
CA LYS A 100 10.20 -2.26 0.22
C LYS A 100 9.32 -1.46 1.17
N HIS A 101 8.26 -0.87 0.62
CA HIS A 101 7.39 0.05 1.34
C HIS A 101 5.94 -0.37 1.25
N ILE A 102 5.20 -0.12 2.32
CA ILE A 102 3.75 -0.34 2.39
C ILE A 102 3.11 1.03 2.66
N ALA A 103 2.37 1.54 1.69
CA ALA A 103 1.58 2.76 1.82
C ALA A 103 0.20 2.41 2.37
N VAL A 104 -0.21 3.05 3.45
CA VAL A 104 -1.48 2.81 4.13
C VAL A 104 -2.28 4.09 4.15
N LYS A 105 -3.54 4.03 3.71
CA LYS A 105 -4.46 5.16 3.88
C LYS A 105 -4.73 5.39 5.36
N ALA A 106 -4.28 6.52 5.89
CA ALA A 106 -4.40 6.88 7.28
C ALA A 106 -4.37 8.41 7.41
N LYS A 107 -5.30 8.99 8.17
CA LYS A 107 -5.28 10.43 8.43
C LYS A 107 -4.08 10.76 9.32
N LYS A 108 -3.44 11.90 9.08
CA LYS A 108 -2.42 12.45 9.98
C LYS A 108 -2.91 12.45 11.43
N GLY A 109 -2.07 11.96 12.34
CA GLY A 109 -2.42 11.74 13.75
C GLY A 109 -2.96 10.34 14.06
N SER A 110 -3.09 9.46 13.06
CA SER A 110 -3.36 8.04 13.31
C SER A 110 -2.27 7.40 14.20
N PRO A 111 -2.63 6.42 15.04
CA PRO A 111 -1.66 5.67 15.83
C PRO A 111 -0.60 5.01 14.95
N ASP A 112 0.64 4.98 15.45
CA ASP A 112 1.72 4.23 14.81
C ASP A 112 1.41 2.74 14.83
N ARG A 113 1.65 2.07 13.69
CA ARG A 113 1.46 0.62 13.53
C ARG A 113 2.79 -0.10 13.28
N SER A 114 3.91 0.55 13.60
CA SER A 114 5.23 -0.06 13.60
C SER A 114 5.28 -1.20 14.61
N GLY A 115 6.05 -2.23 14.31
CA GLY A 115 6.17 -3.39 15.18
C GLY A 115 6.90 -4.55 14.51
N GLU A 116 7.11 -5.59 15.31
CA GLU A 116 7.69 -6.85 14.90
C GLU A 116 6.60 -7.92 14.75
N PHE A 117 6.74 -8.75 13.72
CA PHE A 117 5.76 -9.73 13.28
C PHE A 117 6.49 -11.03 12.92
N GLY A 118 6.93 -11.74 13.95
CA GLY A 118 7.86 -12.86 13.81
C GLY A 118 9.21 -12.36 13.31
N ARG A 119 9.70 -12.92 12.19
CA ARG A 119 10.99 -12.49 11.59
C ARG A 119 10.93 -11.19 10.79
N TYR A 120 9.77 -10.56 10.65
CA TYR A 120 9.59 -9.34 9.88
C TYR A 120 9.29 -8.15 10.78
N TRP A 121 9.59 -6.95 10.31
CA TRP A 121 9.24 -5.73 11.00
C TRP A 121 8.68 -4.69 10.05
N LEU A 122 7.81 -3.84 10.59
CA LEU A 122 7.33 -2.63 9.93
C LEU A 122 7.80 -1.42 10.74
N LYS A 123 8.37 -0.43 10.05
CA LYS A 123 8.74 0.85 10.65
C LYS A 123 8.11 2.00 9.87
N ARG A 124 7.34 2.85 10.53
CA ARG A 124 6.80 4.06 9.92
C ARG A 124 7.94 5.00 9.57
N VAL A 125 8.01 5.38 8.30
CA VAL A 125 9.12 6.19 7.75
C VAL A 125 8.64 7.48 7.11
N CYS A 126 7.36 7.57 6.73
CA CYS A 126 6.77 8.81 6.25
C CYS A 126 5.31 8.92 6.69
N VAL A 127 4.89 10.14 7.02
CA VAL A 127 3.50 10.49 7.31
C VAL A 127 3.16 11.72 6.49
N ASP A 128 2.14 11.59 5.66
CA ASP A 128 1.50 12.67 4.92
C ASP A 128 0.09 12.92 5.48
N GLU A 129 -0.68 13.81 4.84
CA GLU A 129 -2.02 14.19 5.33
C GLU A 129 -2.99 12.99 5.38
N LEU A 130 -2.92 12.12 4.36
CA LEU A 130 -3.87 11.02 4.15
C LEU A 130 -3.22 9.64 3.99
N VAL A 131 -1.89 9.56 4.06
CA VAL A 131 -1.12 8.33 3.84
C VAL A 131 0.02 8.23 4.85
N GLU A 132 0.23 7.05 5.39
CA GLU A 132 1.44 6.66 6.09
C GLU A 132 2.23 5.66 5.27
N VAL A 133 3.55 5.74 5.31
CA VAL A 133 4.45 4.79 4.65
C VAL A 133 5.23 4.04 5.70
N TYR A 134 5.21 2.72 5.58
CA TYR A 134 5.98 1.81 6.42
C TYR A 134 7.05 1.13 5.58
N GLN A 135 8.28 1.09 6.08
CA GLN A 135 9.33 0.25 5.53
C GLN A 135 9.15 -1.17 6.04
N LEU A 136 9.23 -2.15 5.13
CA LEU A 136 9.31 -3.57 5.44
C LEU A 136 10.78 -3.98 5.57
N GLY A 137 11.09 -4.72 6.62
CA GLY A 137 12.37 -5.42 6.75
C GLY A 137 12.22 -6.77 7.44
N ARG A 138 13.36 -7.45 7.59
CA ARG A 138 13.48 -8.77 8.20
C ARG A 138 14.60 -8.72 9.23
N VAL A 139 14.43 -9.42 10.34
CA VAL A 139 15.50 -9.71 11.31
C VAL A 139 16.41 -10.76 10.67
N GLU A 140 17.72 -10.53 10.68
CA GLU A 140 18.71 -11.49 10.20
C GLU A 140 18.87 -12.67 11.16
#